data_AF-A0A370MYP4-F1
#
_entry.id   AF-A0A370MYP4-F1
#
_cell.length_a   1.000
_cell.length_b   1.000
_cell.length_c   1.000
_cell.angle_alpha   90.00
_cell.angle_beta   90.00
_cell.angle_gamma   90.00
#
_symmetry.space_group_name_H-M   'P 1'
#
loop_
_entity.id
_entity.type
_entity.pdbx_description
1 polymer ?
#
loop_
_entity_poly.entity_id
_entity_poly.type
_entity_poly.pdbx_seq_one_letter_code
_entity_poly.pdbx_strand_id
1 'polypeptide(L)' 'MLDTMLNQFPPLEQEAFRETCLRNGVAPDGFTVTAVEGAVPARGRSISVRFGREVRQYDGSQPAQWTVDFEDDLRSRVFG' A
#
# COMPACT_ATOMS: atom_id res chain seq x y z
N MET A 1 12.35 -12.29 -7.10
CA MET A 1 11.17 -11.57 -6.60
C MET A 1 11.14 -10.25 -7.34
N LEU A 2 10.08 -9.98 -8.09
CA LEU A 2 9.86 -8.67 -8.70
C LEU A 2 9.32 -7.76 -7.60
N ASP A 3 10.05 -6.70 -7.30
CA ASP A 3 9.54 -5.61 -6.49
C ASP A 3 8.88 -4.63 -7.45
N THR A 4 7.56 -4.55 -7.36
CA THR A 4 6.74 -3.71 -8.22
C THR A 4 6.40 -2.46 -7.43
N MET A 5 6.79 -1.28 -7.90
CA MET A 5 6.50 -0.03 -7.18
C MET A 5 5.05 0.42 -7.42
N LEU A 6 4.53 1.31 -6.56
CA LEU A 6 3.16 1.85 -6.68
C LEU A 6 2.81 2.33 -8.10
N ASN A 7 3.75 2.93 -8.80
CA ASN A 7 3.58 3.44 -10.17
C ASN A 7 3.26 2.34 -11.21
N GLN A 8 3.53 1.08 -10.89
CA GLN A 8 3.22 -0.09 -11.71
C GLN A 8 1.90 -0.77 -11.29
N PHE A 9 1.26 -0.31 -10.21
CA PHE A 9 -0.04 -0.84 -9.80
C PHE A 9 -1.11 -0.38 -10.80
N PRO A 10 -2.24 -1.09 -10.91
CA PRO A 10 -3.38 -0.59 -11.68
C PRO A 10 -3.80 0.80 -11.17
N PRO A 11 -4.25 1.69 -12.08
CA PRO A 11 -4.55 3.09 -11.76
C PRO A 11 -5.56 3.23 -10.62
N LEU A 12 -6.54 2.33 -10.55
CA LEU A 12 -7.54 2.28 -9.47
C LEU A 12 -6.91 2.30 -8.07
N GLU A 13 -5.82 1.56 -7.87
CA GLU A 13 -5.17 1.49 -6.56
C GLU A 13 -4.26 2.68 -6.29
N GLN A 14 -3.64 3.21 -7.34
CA GLN A 14 -2.87 4.45 -7.23
C GLN A 14 -3.79 5.61 -6.84
N GLU A 15 -4.96 5.69 -7.46
CA GLU A 15 -5.99 6.67 -7.16
C GLU A 15 -6.51 6.50 -5.73
N ALA A 16 -6.91 5.28 -5.34
CA ALA A 16 -7.38 4.99 -3.99
C ALA A 16 -6.34 5.37 -2.92
N PHE A 17 -5.07 4.99 -3.12
CA PHE A 17 -3.99 5.35 -2.21
C PHE A 17 -3.83 6.87 -2.09
N ARG A 18 -3.81 7.58 -3.22
CA ARG A 18 -3.69 9.05 -3.24
C ARG A 18 -4.88 9.72 -2.57
N GLU A 19 -6.10 9.24 -2.81
CA GLU A 19 -7.31 9.72 -2.14
C GLU A 19 -7.24 9.51 -0.63
N THR A 20 -6.84 8.32 -0.17
CA THR A 20 -6.65 8.02 1.25
C THR A 20 -5.63 8.95 1.89
N CYS A 21 -4.48 9.19 1.24
CA CYS A 21 -3.50 10.15 1.72
C CYS A 21 -4.07 11.57 1.84
N LEU A 22 -4.78 12.04 0.81
CA LEU A 22 -5.45 13.34 0.80
C LEU A 22 -6.50 13.47 1.91
N ARG A 23 -7.33 12.44 2.12
CA ARG A 23 -8.37 12.42 3.17
C ARG A 23 -7.79 12.48 4.58
N ASN A 24 -6.62 11.88 4.79
CA ASN A 24 -5.93 11.87 6.08
C ASN A 24 -4.93 13.03 6.23
N GLY A 25 -4.77 13.87 5.21
CA GLY A 25 -3.85 15.02 5.24
C GLY A 25 -2.37 14.63 5.24
N VAL A 26 -2.01 13.44 4.74
CA VAL A 26 -0.63 12.96 4.66
C VAL A 26 -0.08 13.07 3.24
N ALA A 27 1.22 13.30 3.11
CA ALA A 27 1.87 13.38 1.81
C ALA A 27 2.11 11.97 1.25
N PRO A 28 1.51 11.60 0.09
CA PRO A 28 1.71 10.27 -0.50
C PRO A 28 3.18 10.02 -0.86
N ASP A 29 3.93 11.08 -1.18
CA ASP A 29 5.37 11.03 -1.51
C ASP A 29 6.24 10.57 -0.32
N GLY A 30 5.75 10.71 0.91
CA GLY A 30 6.44 10.23 2.12
C GLY A 30 6.36 8.70 2.30
N PHE A 31 5.51 8.03 1.53
CA PHE A 31 5.30 6.59 1.62
C PHE A 31 5.96 5.88 0.44
N THR A 32 6.71 4.83 0.74
CA THR A 32 7.23 3.91 -0.27
C THR A 32 6.34 2.68 -0.29
N VAL A 33 5.53 2.53 -1.33
CA VAL A 33 4.67 1.36 -1.52
C VAL A 33 5.27 0.43 -2.56
N THR A 34 5.43 -0.82 -2.18
CA THR A 34 6.05 -1.88 -2.98
C THR A 34 5.17 -3.12 -2.94
N ALA A 35 4.95 -3.78 -4.07
CA ALA A 35 4.30 -5.07 -4.16
C ALA A 35 5.36 -6.12 -4.41
N VAL A 36 5.35 -7.15 -3.57
CA VAL A 36 6.14 -8.35 -3.80
C VAL A 36 5.18 -9.44 -4.27
N GLU A 37 5.34 -9.87 -5.52
CA GLU A 37 4.66 -11.07 -6.01
C GLU A 37 5.35 -12.29 -5.38
N GLY A 38 4.60 -13.01 -4.53
CA GLY A 38 5.07 -14.25 -3.95
C GLY A 38 5.40 -15.26 -5.06
N ALA A 39 6.47 -16.03 -4.89
CA ALA A 39 6.88 -17.06 -5.85
C ALA A 39 5.85 -18.20 -6.04
N VAL A 40 4.75 -18.17 -5.28
CA VAL A 40 3.66 -19.14 -5.35
C VAL A 40 2.45 -18.51 -6.05
N PRO A 41 2.03 -19.02 -7.22
CA PRO A 41 0.96 -18.42 -8.04
C PRO A 41 -0.45 -18.47 -7.41
N ALA A 42 -0.58 -18.98 -6.18
CA ALA A 42 -1.84 -19.17 -5.46
C ALA A 42 -2.06 -18.21 -4.28
N ARG A 43 -1.06 -17.40 -3.91
CA ARG A 43 -1.18 -16.38 -2.87
C ARG A 43 -0.90 -15.05 -3.55
N GLY A 44 -1.87 -14.14 -3.54
CA GLY A 44 -1.77 -12.87 -4.24
C GLY A 44 -0.54 -12.05 -3.83
N ARG A 45 -0.31 -10.98 -4.58
CA ARG A 45 0.77 -10.02 -4.28
C ARG A 45 0.65 -9.49 -2.85
N SER A 46 1.78 -9.34 -2.16
CA SER A 46 1.82 -8.71 -0.83
C SER A 46 2.27 -7.27 -0.98
N ILE A 47 1.50 -6.33 -0.43
CA ILE A 47 1.81 -4.90 -0.53
C ILE A 47 2.55 -4.47 0.74
N SER A 48 3.77 -3.99 0.62
CA SER A 48 4.52 -3.39 1.72
C SER A 48 4.49 -1.87 1.58
N VAL A 49 3.91 -1.19 2.57
CA VAL A 49 3.89 0.26 2.70
C VAL A 49 4.90 0.65 3.77
N ARG A 50 5.85 1.50 3.38
CA ARG A 50 6.88 2.02 4.27
C ARG A 50 6.69 3.52 4.47
N PHE A 51 6.74 3.96 5.72
CA PHE A 51 6.77 5.37 6.10
C PHE A 51 7.95 5.60 7.04
N GLY A 52 9.03 6.21 6.53
CA GLY A 52 10.27 6.37 7.29
C GLY A 52 10.88 5.03 7.77
N ARG A 53 10.79 4.76 9.08
CA ARG A 53 11.28 3.51 9.70
C ARG A 53 10.20 2.44 9.83
N GLU A 54 8.93 2.82 9.70
CA GLU A 54 7.82 1.91 9.85
C GLU A 54 7.52 1.21 8.53
N VAL A 55 7.34 -0.10 8.60
CA VAL A 55 6.98 -0.94 7.46
C VAL A 55 5.77 -1.75 7.88
N ARG A 56 4.74 -1.69 7.06
CA ARG A 56 3.54 -2.49 7.24
C ARG A 56 3.23 -3.25 5.96
N GLN A 57 2.81 -4.50 6.12
CA GLN A 57 2.48 -5.39 5.02
C GLN A 57 0.98 -5.64 5.00
N TYR A 58 0.41 -5.60 3.81
CA TYR A 58 -1.00 -5.78 3.52
C TYR A 58 -1.18 -6.87 2.47
N ASP A 59 -2.35 -7.50 2.50
CA ASP A 59 -2.74 -8.45 1.48
C ASP A 59 -3.19 -7.71 0.21
N GLY A 60 -2.49 -7.93 -0.90
CA GLY A 60 -2.83 -7.38 -2.21
C GLY A 60 -3.51 -8.40 -3.12
N SER A 61 -4.00 -9.52 -2.58
CA SER A 61 -4.75 -10.53 -3.35
C SER A 61 -6.05 -9.95 -3.90
N GLN A 62 -6.63 -8.98 -3.20
CA GLN A 62 -7.77 -8.20 -3.67
C GLN A 62 -7.34 -6.76 -4.04
N PRO A 63 -7.70 -6.26 -5.23
CA PRO A 63 -7.38 -4.90 -5.62
C PRO A 63 -8.07 -3.90 -4.70
N ALA A 64 -7.35 -2.85 -4.29
CA ALA A 64 -7.84 -1.75 -3.44
C ALA A 64 -8.32 -2.14 -2.02
N GLN A 65 -8.24 -3.41 -1.62
CA GLN A 65 -8.54 -3.77 -0.23
C GLN A 65 -7.46 -3.26 0.72
N TRP A 66 -6.18 -3.44 0.37
CA TRP A 66 -5.05 -2.93 1.15
C TRP A 66 -5.09 -1.42 1.37
N THR A 67 -5.69 -0.63 0.47
CA THR A 67 -5.84 0.82 0.66
C THR A 67 -6.84 1.15 1.77
N VAL A 68 -7.83 0.29 2.02
CA VAL A 68 -8.79 0.43 3.13
C VAL A 68 -8.09 0.13 4.46
N ASP A 69 -7.33 -0.97 4.52
CA ASP A 69 -6.54 -1.32 5.71
C ASP A 69 -5.48 -0.25 6.01
N PHE A 70 -4.83 0.28 4.96
CA PHE A 70 -3.91 1.40 5.06
C PHE A 70 -4.58 2.68 5.57
N GLU A 71 -5.80 2.99 5.11
CA GLU A 71 -6.57 4.12 5.63
C GLU A 71 -6.87 3.98 7.12
N ASP A 72 -7.30 2.78 7.55
CA ASP A 72 -7.58 2.49 8.95
C ASP A 72 -6.32 2.68 9.81
N ASP A 73 -5.18 2.19 9.33
CA ASP A 73 -3.87 2.35 9.95
C ASP A 73 -3.44 3.81 10.13
N LEU A 74 -3.62 4.62 9.08
CA LEU A 74 -3.35 6.05 9.13
C LEU A 74 -4.23 6.73 10.18
N ARG A 75 -5.52 6.39 10.23
CA ARG A 75 -6.45 6.93 11.23
C ARG A 75 -6.11 6.49 12.65
N SER A 76 -5.65 5.25 12.81
CA SER A 76 -5.17 4.71 14.08
C SER A 76 -3.78 5.25 14.47
N ARG A 77 -3.19 6.16 13.68
CA ARG A 77 -1.85 6.74 13.91
C ARG A 77 -0.77 5.69 14.07
N VAL A 78 -0.86 4.63 13.29
CA VAL A 78 0.18 3.61 13.31
C VAL A 78 1.48 4.17 12.76
N PHE A 79 1.41 4.97 11.69
CA PHE A 79 2.59 5.55 11.03
C PHE A 79 3.13 6.82 11.75
N GLY A 80 3.11 6.85 13.08
CA GLY A 80 3.24 8.05 13.93
C GLY A 80 4.35 8.00 14.98
#